data_AF-A0A842RAV7-F1
#
_entry.id   AF-A0A842RAV7-F1
#
_cell.length_a   1.000
_cell.length_b   1.000
_cell.length_c   1.000
_cell.angle_alpha   90.00
_cell.angle_beta   90.00
_cell.angle_gamma   90.00
#
_symmetry.space_group_name_H-M   'P 1'
#
loop_
_entity.id
_entity.type
_entity.pdbx_description
1 polymer ?
#
loop_
_entity_poly.entity_id
_entity_poly.type
_entity_poly.pdbx_seq_one_letter_code
_entity_poly.pdbx_strand_id
1 'polypeptide(L)'
;MVHSKTQKNETKISSDLKSEECSTERDLSQPNCPHCGSKNVYGISRVVGYYSVIDNWNKSKQAELKRRQKGNYWPDRPEHSK
;
A
#
# COMPACT_ATOMS: atom_id res chain seq x y z
N MET A 1 -23.77 51.07 25.58
CA MET A 1 -22.99 50.14 24.73
C MET A 1 -22.55 48.95 25.58
N VAL A 2 -23.02 47.76 25.24
CA VAL A 2 -22.72 46.50 25.93
C VAL A 2 -21.33 46.00 25.52
N HIS A 3 -20.40 45.87 26.45
CA HIS A 3 -19.11 45.24 26.19
C HIS A 3 -19.16 43.79 26.69
N SER A 4 -19.40 42.89 25.75
CA SER A 4 -19.48 41.44 25.96
C SER A 4 -18.16 40.88 26.48
N LYS A 5 -18.24 40.10 27.56
CA LYS A 5 -17.12 39.29 28.07
C LYS A 5 -16.87 38.14 27.09
N THR A 6 -15.79 38.19 26.32
CA THR A 6 -15.35 37.06 25.50
C THR A 6 -14.70 36.03 26.43
N GLN A 7 -15.41 34.94 26.73
CA GLN A 7 -14.86 33.80 27.44
C GLN A 7 -14.03 32.96 26.46
N LYS A 8 -12.72 32.85 26.72
CA LYS A 8 -11.83 31.94 25.98
C LYS A 8 -12.14 30.52 26.40
N ASN A 9 -12.57 29.69 25.46
CA ASN A 9 -12.77 28.25 25.64
C ASN A 9 -11.45 27.52 25.33
N GLU A 10 -10.69 27.20 26.38
CA GLU A 10 -9.49 26.38 26.23
C GLU A 10 -9.91 24.90 26.17
N THR A 11 -10.01 24.37 24.95
CA THR A 11 -10.26 22.95 24.70
C THR A 11 -9.01 22.16 25.08
N LYS A 12 -9.00 21.52 26.25
CA LYS A 12 -7.96 20.57 26.63
C LYS A 12 -8.04 19.35 25.73
N ILE A 13 -7.16 19.26 24.73
CA ILE A 13 -6.97 18.05 23.94
C ILE A 13 -6.18 17.07 24.81
N SER A 14 -6.86 16.04 25.33
CA SER A 14 -6.27 14.95 26.11
C SER A 14 -5.25 14.21 25.25
N SER A 15 -4.00 14.18 25.71
CA SER A 15 -2.84 13.62 25.01
C SER A 15 -2.62 12.14 25.32
N ASP A 16 -3.64 11.31 25.18
CA ASP A 16 -3.53 9.88 25.47
C ASP A 16 -4.01 9.02 24.30
N LEU A 17 -3.38 9.21 23.13
CA LEU A 17 -3.34 8.15 22.11
C LEU A 17 -2.24 7.17 22.53
N LYS A 18 -2.59 6.18 23.35
CA LYS A 18 -1.73 5.01 23.58
C LYS A 18 -1.55 4.30 22.23
N SER A 19 -0.42 4.54 21.58
CA SER A 19 0.06 3.67 20.52
C SER A 19 0.50 2.37 21.19
N GLU A 20 -0.42 1.42 21.29
CA GLU A 20 -0.06 0.04 21.62
C GLU A 20 0.79 -0.48 20.44
N GLU A 21 2.07 -0.73 20.72
CA GLU A 21 3.05 -1.14 19.73
C GLU A 21 2.62 -2.49 19.13
N CYS A 22 2.04 -2.44 17.93
CA CYS A 22 1.67 -3.62 17.17
C CYS A 22 2.96 -4.30 16.69
N SER A 23 3.46 -5.20 17.53
CA SER A 23 4.58 -6.10 17.24
C SER A 23 4.19 -6.97 16.04
N THR A 24 4.59 -6.54 14.84
CA THR A 24 4.33 -7.28 13.60
C THR A 24 5.65 -7.89 13.16
N GLU A 25 5.97 -9.05 13.72
CA GLU A 25 6.83 -10.03 13.07
C GLU A 25 6.09 -10.47 11.79
N ARG A 26 6.23 -9.69 10.71
CA ARG A 26 5.49 -9.90 9.47
C ARG A 26 6.09 -11.11 8.77
N ASP A 27 5.34 -12.20 8.74
CA ASP A 27 5.62 -13.26 7.77
C ASP A 27 5.48 -12.67 6.36
N LEU A 28 6.62 -12.32 5.75
CA LEU A 28 6.69 -11.74 4.40
C LEU A 28 6.30 -12.77 3.32
N SER A 29 6.06 -14.03 3.69
CA SER A 29 5.75 -15.09 2.74
C SER A 29 4.37 -14.94 2.09
N GLN A 30 3.40 -14.32 2.77
CA GLN A 30 2.02 -14.17 2.29
C GLN A 30 1.39 -12.83 2.71
N PRO A 31 0.74 -12.10 1.78
CA PRO A 31 0.07 -10.85 2.13
C PRO A 31 -1.16 -11.13 3.03
N ASN A 32 -1.26 -10.39 4.13
CA ASN A 32 -2.38 -10.44 5.06
C ASN A 32 -2.73 -9.04 5.58
N CYS A 33 -3.97 -8.86 6.03
CA CYS A 33 -4.42 -7.60 6.62
C CYS A 33 -3.78 -7.40 8.00
N PRO A 34 -3.05 -6.30 8.25
CA PRO A 34 -2.33 -6.10 9.52
C PRO A 34 -3.26 -5.86 10.72
N HIS A 35 -4.55 -5.59 10.48
CA HIS A 35 -5.52 -5.32 11.55
C HIS A 35 -6.26 -6.59 12.02
N CYS A 36 -6.65 -7.49 11.10
CA CYS A 36 -7.46 -8.66 11.42
C CYS A 36 -6.84 -10.00 10.99
N GLY A 37 -5.67 -10.00 10.36
CA GLY A 37 -5.01 -11.20 9.84
C GLY A 37 -5.69 -11.84 8.63
N SER A 38 -6.73 -11.20 8.06
CA SER A 38 -7.45 -11.73 6.89
C SER A 38 -6.53 -11.89 5.69
N LYS A 39 -6.67 -13.01 4.98
CA LYS A 39 -5.98 -13.31 3.72
C LYS A 39 -6.71 -12.78 2.48
N ASN A 40 -7.91 -12.22 2.65
CA ASN A 40 -8.68 -11.61 1.55
C ASN A 40 -8.12 -10.22 1.20
N VAL A 41 -6.91 -10.20 0.65
CA VAL A 41 -6.20 -8.99 0.23
C VAL A 41 -5.77 -9.15 -1.22
N TYR A 42 -5.66 -8.04 -1.94
CA TYR A 42 -5.32 -8.01 -3.36
C TYR A 42 -4.04 -7.21 -3.61
N GLY A 43 -3.25 -7.65 -4.58
CA GLY A 43 -2.09 -6.90 -5.05
C GLY A 43 -2.53 -5.79 -6.02
N ILE A 44 -2.05 -4.56 -5.81
CA ILE A 44 -2.24 -3.44 -6.74
C ILE A 44 -0.89 -2.94 -7.24
N SER A 45 -0.84 -2.51 -8.50
CA SER A 45 0.34 -1.89 -9.10
C SER A 45 -0.04 -0.73 -10.03
N ARG A 46 0.88 0.20 -10.22
CA ARG A 46 0.67 1.40 -11.02
C ARG A 46 1.09 1.18 -12.47
N VAL A 47 0.18 1.46 -13.41
CA VAL A 47 0.40 1.35 -14.86
C VAL A 47 -0.11 2.61 -15.54
N VAL A 48 0.74 3.26 -16.36
CA VAL A 48 0.42 4.50 -17.11
C VAL A 48 -0.28 5.55 -16.23
N GLY A 49 0.19 5.70 -14.99
CA GLY A 49 -0.28 6.77 -14.09
C GLY A 49 -1.37 6.37 -13.09
N TYR A 50 -2.10 5.26 -13.28
CA TYR A 50 -3.19 4.83 -12.38
C TYR A 50 -2.91 3.49 -11.69
N TYR A 51 -3.53 3.25 -10.54
CA TYR A 51 -3.48 1.96 -9.85
C TYR A 51 -4.48 0.97 -10.43
N SER A 52 -4.07 -0.29 -10.51
CA SER A 52 -4.95 -1.39 -10.95
C SER A 52 -4.64 -2.67 -10.19
N VAL A 53 -5.64 -3.54 -10.05
CA VAL A 53 -5.52 -4.85 -9.39
C VAL A 53 -4.76 -5.81 -10.30
N ILE A 54 -3.69 -6.41 -9.79
CA ILE A 54 -2.77 -7.27 -10.55
C ILE A 54 -3.46 -8.56 -11.00
N ASP A 55 -4.38 -9.09 -10.19
CA ASP A 55 -5.09 -10.35 -10.48
C ASP A 55 -5.97 -10.25 -11.73
N ASN A 56 -6.42 -9.05 -12.08
CA ASN A 56 -7.19 -8.78 -13.30
C ASN A 56 -6.30 -8.61 -14.54
N TRP A 57 -4.98 -8.70 -14.43
CA TRP A 57 -4.06 -8.51 -15.54
C TRP A 57 -3.94 -9.77 -16.40
N ASN A 58 -3.69 -9.57 -17.69
CA ASN A 58 -3.35 -10.67 -18.59
C ASN A 58 -1.93 -11.21 -18.33
N LYS A 59 -1.64 -12.40 -18.87
CA LYS A 59 -0.35 -13.08 -18.69
C LYS A 59 0.85 -12.22 -19.10
N SER A 60 0.72 -11.39 -20.15
CA SER A 60 1.83 -10.56 -20.63
C SER A 60 2.18 -9.44 -19.65
N LYS A 61 1.19 -8.77 -19.06
CA LYS A 61 1.40 -7.75 -18.02
C LYS A 61 1.95 -8.36 -16.72
N GLN A 62 1.45 -9.53 -16.30
CA GLN A 62 1.99 -10.22 -15.13
C GLN A 62 3.46 -10.62 -15.35
N ALA A 63 3.81 -11.09 -16.56
CA ALA A 63 5.19 -11.39 -16.92
C ALA A 63 6.07 -10.13 -16.90
N GLU A 64 5.60 -9.02 -17.47
CA GLU A 64 6.31 -7.72 -17.41
C GLU A 64 6.56 -7.28 -15.97
N LEU A 65 5.55 -7.35 -15.09
CA LEU A 65 5.70 -7.00 -13.68
C LEU A 65 6.75 -7.87 -12.97
N LYS A 66 6.73 -9.18 -13.25
CA LYS A 66 7.72 -10.12 -12.71
C LYS A 66 9.13 -9.79 -13.17
N ARG A 67 9.32 -9.31 -14.41
CA ARG A 67 10.64 -8.87 -14.88
C ARG A 67 11.07 -7.56 -14.21
N ARG A 68 10.15 -6.61 -14.03
CA ARG A 68 10.40 -5.35 -13.29
C ARG A 68 10.82 -5.57 -11.86
N GLN A 69 10.18 -6.49 -11.15
CA GLN A 69 10.57 -6.88 -9.80
C GLN A 69 12.00 -7.43 -9.72
N LYS A 70 12.51 -7.99 -10.83
CA LYS A 70 13.89 -8.47 -10.97
C LYS A 70 14.84 -7.41 -11.54
N GLY A 71 14.37 -6.20 -11.84
CA GLY A 71 15.14 -5.15 -12.52
C GLY A 71 15.43 -5.43 -14.00
N ASN A 72 14.84 -6.48 -14.60
CA ASN A 72 14.95 -6.72 -16.03
C ASN A 72 13.78 -6.02 -16.75
N TYR A 73 14.05 -4.92 -17.44
CA TYR A 73 13.00 -4.19 -18.17
C TYR A 73 12.84 -4.66 -19.61
N TRP A 74 13.80 -5.46 -20.11
CA TRP A 74 13.83 -5.89 -21.48
C TRP A 74 13.24 -7.30 -21.59
N PRO A 75 12.34 -7.55 -22.54
CA PRO A 75 11.96 -8.92 -22.86
C PRO A 75 13.21 -9.65 -23.36
N ASP A 76 13.38 -10.91 -22.94
CA ASP A 76 14.43 -11.77 -23.48
C ASP A 76 14.27 -11.77 -25.01
N ARG A 77 15.28 -11.26 -25.72
CA ARG A 77 15.28 -11.35 -27.17
C ARG A 77 15.35 -12.84 -27.51
N PRO A 78 14.56 -13.33 -28.48
CA PRO A 78 14.82 -14.64 -29.02
C PRO A 78 16.25 -14.61 -29.56
N GLU A 79 17.14 -15.32 -28.88
CA GLU A 79 18.46 -15.62 -29.40
C GLU A 79 18.22 -16.22 -30.78
N HIS A 80 18.78 -15.57 -31.81
CA HIS A 80 18.57 -15.97 -33.18
C HIS A 80 18.97 -17.43 -33.25
N SER A 81 18.02 -18.33 -33.53
CA SER A 81 18.34 -19.71 -33.80
C SER A 81 19.27 -19.70 -35.01
N LYS A 82 20.55 -19.94 -34.77
CA LYS A 82 21.52 -20.19 -35.82
C LYS A 82 21.11 -21.43 -36.59
#